data_AF-A0A7W1J6R7-F1
#
_entry.id   AF-A0A7W1J6R7-F1
#
_cell.length_a   1.000
_cell.length_b   1.000
_cell.length_c   1.000
_cell.angle_alpha   90.00
_cell.angle_beta   90.00
_cell.angle_gamma   90.00
#
_symmetry.space_group_name_H-M   'P 1'
#
loop_
_entity.id
_entity.type
_entity.pdbx_description
1 polymer ?
#
loop_
_entity_poly.entity_id
_entity_poly.type
_entity_poly.pdbx_seq_one_letter_code
_entity_poly.pdbx_strand_id
1 'polypeptide(L)'
;QSSSRSQNGSWSPPQTISAPGTTGSFNPNTSNEALAVNAEGDVIAIWHQTNGNFPNSPVSAFKPFGLNWRPQEIIERTSDVYFTLTTLNIGLASCGFAVATWENSSATLIRASVNENLLTALNPIERLTRCVTVLTWDPNQDSCVLFYRIYRNGILIATIPRGQYRYVDSLGQNRTYEISTINVYGFEGDRIPFVIN
;
A
#
# COMPACT_ATOMS: atom_id res chain seq x y z
N GLN A 1 18.55 3.53 -8.38
CA GLN A 1 18.89 3.94 -6.98
C GLN A 1 17.68 4.63 -6.36
N SER A 2 17.63 4.79 -5.04
CA SER A 2 16.57 5.53 -4.34
C SER A 2 17.15 6.54 -3.35
N SER A 3 16.41 7.61 -3.08
CA SER A 3 16.69 8.54 -1.98
C SER A 3 15.36 8.98 -1.38
N SER A 4 15.33 9.32 -0.10
CA SER A 4 14.14 9.81 0.59
C SER A 4 14.44 11.06 1.40
N ARG A 5 13.44 11.91 1.58
CA ARG A 5 13.50 13.10 2.45
C ARG A 5 12.28 13.13 3.36
N SER A 6 12.45 13.62 4.58
CA SER A 6 11.32 14.00 5.43
C SER A 6 10.77 15.37 4.98
N GLN A 7 9.57 15.75 5.45
CA GLN A 7 8.87 16.96 5.02
C GLN A 7 9.73 18.23 5.07
N ASN A 8 10.62 18.33 6.07
CA ASN A 8 11.51 19.48 6.28
C ASN A 8 13.01 19.08 6.28
N GLY A 9 13.34 17.86 5.84
CA GLY A 9 14.70 17.35 5.85
C GLY A 9 15.42 17.46 4.51
N SER A 10 16.72 17.18 4.53
CA SER A 10 17.52 16.97 3.32
C SER A 10 17.26 15.59 2.71
N TRP A 11 17.60 15.43 1.43
CA TRP A 11 17.66 14.11 0.80
C TRP A 11 18.69 13.22 1.49
N SER A 12 18.34 11.95 1.69
CA SER A 12 19.30 10.94 2.11
C SER A 12 20.34 10.67 1.01
N PRO A 13 21.51 10.11 1.36
CA PRO A 13 22.40 9.55 0.36
C PRO A 13 21.65 8.53 -0.54
N PRO A 14 22.00 8.42 -1.83
CA PRO A 14 21.42 7.42 -2.71
C PRO A 14 21.70 6.00 -2.22
N GLN A 15 20.67 5.17 -2.18
CA GLN A 15 20.74 3.75 -1.86
C GLN A 15 20.50 2.90 -3.12
N THR A 16 21.33 1.87 -3.31
CA THR A 16 21.10 0.81 -4.30
C THR A 16 20.05 -0.17 -3.77
N ILE A 17 19.03 -0.44 -4.58
CA ILE A 17 17.88 -1.31 -4.22
C ILE A 17 17.79 -2.58 -5.07
N SER A 18 18.56 -2.66 -6.15
CA SER A 18 18.68 -3.86 -6.98
C SER A 18 19.62 -4.87 -6.32
N ALA A 19 19.47 -6.15 -6.66
CA ALA A 19 20.51 -7.13 -6.35
C ALA A 19 21.81 -6.81 -7.09
N PRO A 20 22.97 -7.23 -6.54
CA PRO A 20 24.25 -7.10 -7.24
C PRO A 20 24.25 -7.84 -8.58
N GLY A 21 24.80 -7.22 -9.63
CA GLY A 21 25.00 -7.85 -10.94
C GLY A 21 23.73 -8.07 -11.77
N THR A 22 22.56 -7.64 -11.31
CA THR A 22 21.29 -7.78 -12.06
C THR A 22 20.99 -6.58 -12.97
N THR A 23 21.79 -5.53 -12.88
CA THR A 23 21.69 -4.34 -13.74
C THR A 23 23.03 -4.09 -14.46
N GLY A 24 22.97 -3.52 -15.66
CA GLY A 24 24.10 -3.32 -16.57
C GLY A 24 24.08 -1.95 -17.24
N SER A 25 25.01 -1.72 -18.18
CA SER A 25 25.08 -0.46 -18.94
C SER A 25 23.81 -0.27 -19.75
N PHE A 26 23.10 0.82 -19.49
CA PHE A 26 21.75 1.05 -19.97
C PHE A 26 21.69 2.22 -20.96
N ASN A 27 20.71 2.21 -21.87
CA ASN A 27 20.40 3.38 -22.68
C ASN A 27 19.59 4.37 -21.80
N PRO A 28 20.13 5.54 -21.44
CA PRO A 28 19.54 6.45 -20.46
C PRO A 28 18.20 7.07 -20.89
N ASN A 29 17.75 6.84 -22.12
CA ASN A 29 16.54 7.47 -22.68
C ASN A 29 15.24 6.70 -22.39
N THR A 30 15.23 5.72 -21.48
CA THR A 30 14.05 4.86 -21.30
C THR A 30 13.68 4.74 -19.82
N SER A 31 12.45 5.14 -19.50
CA SER A 31 11.86 5.05 -18.17
C SER A 31 11.33 3.63 -17.95
N ASN A 32 12.19 2.74 -17.46
CA ASN A 32 11.81 1.34 -17.16
C ASN A 32 11.66 1.11 -15.67
N GLU A 33 11.48 2.18 -14.91
CA GLU A 33 11.24 2.15 -13.49
C GLU A 33 9.92 2.87 -13.19
N ALA A 34 9.15 2.29 -12.27
CA ALA A 34 7.99 2.94 -11.69
C ALA A 34 8.01 2.74 -10.19
N LEU A 35 7.38 3.65 -9.46
CA LEU A 35 7.20 3.52 -8.03
C LEU A 35 5.80 4.00 -7.62
N ALA A 36 5.27 3.41 -6.57
CA ALA A 36 4.05 3.84 -5.92
C ALA A 36 4.27 3.95 -4.41
N VAL A 37 3.55 4.89 -3.78
CA VAL A 37 3.55 5.11 -2.34
C VAL A 37 2.10 5.13 -1.85
N ASN A 38 1.83 4.49 -0.71
CA ASN A 38 0.51 4.51 -0.09
C ASN A 38 0.39 5.64 0.95
N ALA A 39 -0.80 5.79 1.55
CA ALA A 39 -1.06 6.84 2.54
C ALA A 39 -0.28 6.63 3.85
N GLU A 40 0.13 5.39 4.10
CA GLU A 40 0.94 4.94 5.23
C GLU A 40 2.43 5.25 5.02
N GLY A 41 2.83 5.59 3.79
CA GLY A 41 4.20 5.91 3.41
C GLY A 41 5.05 4.71 3.03
N ASP A 42 4.44 3.54 2.88
CA ASP A 42 5.09 2.38 2.27
C ASP A 42 5.31 2.62 0.79
N VAL A 43 6.46 2.17 0.28
CA VAL A 43 6.87 2.37 -1.10
C VAL A 43 7.11 1.03 -1.76
N ILE A 44 6.60 0.87 -2.97
CA ILE A 44 7.01 -0.20 -3.88
C ILE A 44 7.65 0.41 -5.11
N ALA A 45 8.81 -0.10 -5.50
CA ALA A 45 9.47 0.24 -6.75
C ALA A 45 9.53 -1.00 -7.64
N ILE A 46 9.35 -0.81 -8.93
CA ILE A 46 9.50 -1.84 -9.96
C ILE A 46 10.44 -1.36 -11.04
N TRP A 47 11.24 -2.28 -11.57
CA TRP A 47 12.16 -2.02 -12.66
C TRP A 47 12.40 -3.31 -13.46
N HIS A 48 13.01 -3.19 -14.64
CA HIS A 48 13.55 -4.37 -15.35
C HIS A 48 14.97 -4.65 -14.88
N GLN A 49 15.25 -5.89 -14.48
CA GLN A 49 16.65 -6.31 -14.37
C GLN A 49 17.20 -6.56 -15.78
N THR A 50 18.38 -6.04 -16.09
CA THR A 50 18.95 -6.09 -17.45
C THR A 50 20.01 -7.19 -17.59
N ASN A 51 20.46 -7.75 -16.46
CA ASN A 51 21.48 -8.80 -16.37
C ASN A 51 21.03 -9.91 -15.41
N GLY A 52 21.85 -10.96 -15.29
CA GLY A 52 21.63 -12.10 -14.39
C GLY A 52 20.93 -13.27 -15.08
N ASN A 53 20.40 -14.21 -14.29
CA ASN A 53 19.83 -15.47 -14.79
C ASN A 53 18.49 -15.29 -15.53
N PHE A 54 17.83 -14.14 -15.36
CA PHE A 54 16.54 -13.84 -15.99
C PHE A 54 16.56 -12.39 -16.51
N PRO A 55 17.32 -12.10 -17.58
CA PRO A 55 17.38 -10.75 -18.14
C PRO A 55 15.99 -10.29 -18.58
N ASN A 56 15.75 -8.98 -18.53
CA ASN A 56 14.51 -8.31 -18.89
C ASN A 56 13.29 -8.70 -18.03
N SER A 57 13.51 -9.41 -16.92
CA SER A 57 12.44 -9.72 -15.99
C SER A 57 12.03 -8.47 -15.21
N PRO A 58 10.72 -8.19 -15.09
CA PRO A 58 10.24 -7.19 -14.15
C PRO A 58 10.51 -7.70 -12.73
N VAL A 59 11.11 -6.83 -11.93
CA VAL A 59 11.43 -7.06 -10.53
C VAL A 59 10.88 -5.93 -9.68
N SER A 60 10.77 -6.15 -8.38
CA SER A 60 10.30 -5.18 -7.41
C SER A 60 11.19 -5.13 -6.19
N ALA A 61 11.10 -4.06 -5.42
CA ALA A 61 11.48 -4.03 -4.01
C ALA A 61 10.42 -3.25 -3.24
N PHE A 62 10.22 -3.63 -1.98
CA PHE A 62 9.28 -2.98 -1.07
C PHE A 62 10.02 -2.33 0.09
N LYS A 63 9.63 -1.11 0.44
CA LYS A 63 10.13 -0.38 1.60
C LYS A 63 8.94 -0.03 2.51
N PRO A 64 8.77 -0.74 3.63
CA PRO A 64 7.81 -0.32 4.65
C PRO A 64 8.20 1.07 5.19
N PHE A 65 7.20 1.86 5.59
CA PHE A 65 7.44 3.18 6.15
C PHE A 65 8.40 3.14 7.34
N GLY A 66 9.40 4.03 7.32
CA GLY A 66 10.43 4.13 8.37
C GLY A 66 11.44 2.97 8.42
N LEU A 67 11.30 1.95 7.56
CA LEU A 67 12.20 0.80 7.50
C LEU A 67 13.08 0.83 6.25
N ASN A 68 14.01 -0.12 6.18
CA ASN A 68 14.87 -0.32 5.01
C ASN A 68 14.11 -1.01 3.86
N TRP A 69 14.60 -0.82 2.64
CA TRP A 69 14.19 -1.65 1.51
C TRP A 69 14.39 -3.13 1.82
N ARG A 70 13.38 -3.94 1.50
CA ARG A 70 13.50 -5.40 1.43
C ARG A 70 14.34 -5.80 0.21
N PRO A 71 14.90 -7.03 0.20
CA PRO A 71 15.58 -7.55 -0.98
C PRO A 71 14.69 -7.49 -2.23
N GLN A 72 15.30 -7.39 -3.40
CA GLN A 72 14.54 -7.43 -4.65
C GLN A 72 13.81 -8.77 -4.80
N GLU A 73 12.66 -8.73 -5.46
CA GLU A 73 11.82 -9.88 -5.78
C GLU A 73 11.51 -9.89 -7.28
N ILE A 74 11.55 -11.07 -7.91
CA ILE A 74 11.20 -11.22 -9.32
C ILE A 74 9.68 -11.31 -9.46
N ILE A 75 9.07 -10.39 -10.23
CA ILE A 75 7.62 -10.37 -10.50
C ILE A 75 7.28 -11.46 -11.52
N GLU A 76 8.00 -11.48 -12.64
CA GLU A 76 7.88 -12.51 -13.68
C GLU A 76 9.28 -12.97 -14.07
N ARG A 77 9.50 -14.29 -14.09
CA ARG A 77 10.72 -14.85 -14.67
C ARG A 77 10.56 -14.93 -16.18
N THR A 78 11.38 -14.17 -16.90
CA THR A 78 11.49 -14.23 -18.36
C THR A 78 12.87 -14.75 -18.73
N SER A 79 12.95 -15.46 -19.85
CA SER A 79 14.21 -15.80 -20.51
C SER A 79 14.40 -14.98 -21.79
N ASP A 80 13.73 -13.83 -21.86
CA ASP A 80 13.75 -12.99 -23.04
C ASP A 80 15.07 -12.24 -23.10
N VAL A 81 15.86 -12.53 -24.13
CA VAL A 81 17.15 -11.89 -24.38
C VAL A 81 16.99 -10.66 -25.28
N TYR A 82 15.82 -10.45 -25.88
CA TYR A 82 15.55 -9.32 -26.75
C TYR A 82 14.88 -8.20 -25.96
N PHE A 83 15.55 -7.05 -25.93
CA PHE A 83 15.07 -5.88 -25.22
C PHE A 83 14.09 -5.10 -26.12
N THR A 84 12.80 -5.12 -25.80
CA THR A 84 11.89 -4.08 -26.29
C THR A 84 11.57 -3.13 -25.16
N LEU A 85 11.38 -1.85 -25.51
CA LEU A 85 11.04 -0.82 -24.56
C LEU A 85 9.62 -1.07 -24.06
N THR A 86 9.46 -1.32 -22.75
CA THR A 86 8.15 -1.55 -22.17
C THR A 86 7.90 -0.56 -21.03
N THR A 87 6.67 -0.11 -20.91
CA THR A 87 6.27 0.75 -19.80
C THR A 87 5.86 -0.11 -18.62
N LEU A 88 6.56 0.05 -17.50
CA LEU A 88 6.11 -0.45 -16.21
C LEU A 88 5.13 0.53 -15.58
N ASN A 89 4.00 0.04 -15.10
CA ASN A 89 3.08 0.82 -14.28
C ASN A 89 2.77 0.07 -12.99
N ILE A 90 2.63 0.82 -11.89
CA ILE A 90 2.28 0.25 -10.60
C ILE A 90 1.30 1.14 -9.84
N GLY A 91 0.31 0.50 -9.22
CA GLY A 91 -0.54 1.11 -8.20
C GLY A 91 -0.32 0.42 -6.85
N LEU A 92 -0.39 1.18 -5.76
CA LEU A 92 -0.33 0.68 -4.39
C LEU A 92 -1.48 1.28 -3.59
N ALA A 93 -2.32 0.40 -3.03
CA ALA A 93 -3.40 0.79 -2.13
C ALA A 93 -2.89 1.00 -0.70
N SER A 94 -3.66 1.74 0.09
CA SER A 94 -3.41 2.00 1.53
C SER A 94 -3.12 0.74 2.36
N CYS A 95 -3.86 -0.32 2.09
CA CYS A 95 -3.67 -1.63 2.72
C CYS A 95 -2.40 -2.39 2.30
N GLY A 96 -1.60 -1.85 1.39
CA GLY A 96 -0.41 -2.53 0.85
C GLY A 96 -0.69 -3.44 -0.35
N PHE A 97 -1.93 -3.51 -0.87
CA PHE A 97 -2.23 -4.24 -2.10
C PHE A 97 -1.65 -3.51 -3.32
N ALA A 98 -0.77 -4.17 -4.07
CA ALA A 98 -0.11 -3.62 -5.23
C ALA A 98 -0.57 -4.32 -6.51
N VAL A 99 -0.75 -3.56 -7.60
CA VAL A 99 -0.95 -4.08 -8.95
C VAL A 99 0.13 -3.51 -9.85
N ALA A 100 0.93 -4.38 -10.45
CA ALA A 100 1.90 -4.02 -11.48
C ALA A 100 1.37 -4.45 -12.85
N THR A 101 1.59 -3.62 -13.88
CA THR A 101 1.35 -3.98 -15.28
C THR A 101 2.58 -3.68 -16.12
N TRP A 102 2.83 -4.55 -17.09
CA TRP A 102 3.96 -4.44 -18.01
C TRP A 102 3.61 -5.09 -19.34
N GLU A 103 4.30 -4.68 -20.39
CA GLU A 103 4.24 -5.36 -21.67
C GLU A 103 5.31 -6.47 -21.71
N ASN A 104 4.96 -7.63 -22.28
CA ASN A 104 5.94 -8.66 -22.58
C ASN A 104 6.50 -8.46 -24.00
N SER A 105 7.81 -8.21 -24.07
CA SER A 105 8.60 -7.94 -25.27
C SER A 105 8.52 -9.01 -26.35
N SER A 106 8.26 -10.26 -25.96
CA SER A 106 8.18 -11.40 -26.89
C SER A 106 6.77 -11.70 -27.43
N ALA A 107 5.71 -11.14 -26.84
CA ALA A 107 4.35 -11.62 -27.06
C ALA A 107 3.29 -10.55 -27.38
N THR A 108 3.61 -9.24 -27.38
CA THR A 108 2.63 -8.13 -27.51
C THR A 108 1.48 -8.19 -26.50
N LEU A 109 1.72 -8.82 -25.35
CA LEU A 109 0.73 -8.99 -24.29
C LEU A 109 0.97 -7.96 -23.19
N ILE A 110 -0.11 -7.31 -22.77
CA ILE A 110 -0.14 -6.60 -21.49
C ILE A 110 -0.37 -7.64 -20.39
N ARG A 111 0.53 -7.66 -19.41
CA ARG A 111 0.54 -8.56 -18.26
C ARG A 111 0.27 -7.77 -17.00
N ALA A 112 -0.27 -8.45 -16.00
CA ALA A 112 -0.47 -7.90 -14.68
C ALA A 112 -0.10 -8.92 -13.60
N SER A 113 0.39 -8.44 -12.47
CA SER A 113 0.60 -9.24 -11.26
C SER A 113 0.34 -8.39 -10.03
N VAL A 114 0.14 -9.09 -8.92
CA VAL A 114 -0.20 -8.55 -7.61
C VAL A 114 0.78 -9.13 -6.58
N ASN A 115 1.09 -8.38 -5.53
CA ASN A 115 2.04 -8.79 -4.49
C ASN A 115 1.53 -9.93 -3.57
N GLU A 116 0.29 -10.35 -3.74
CA GLU A 116 -0.29 -11.54 -3.15
C GLU A 116 -1.06 -12.27 -4.24
N ASN A 117 -0.68 -13.51 -4.56
CA ASN A 117 -1.21 -14.27 -5.69
C ASN A 117 -2.71 -14.60 -5.52
N LEU A 118 -3.59 -13.63 -5.81
CA LEU A 118 -5.06 -13.71 -5.69
C LEU A 118 -5.70 -14.68 -6.69
N LEU A 119 -4.93 -15.26 -7.62
CA LEU A 119 -5.41 -16.17 -8.66
C LEU A 119 -5.40 -17.65 -8.26
N THR A 120 -4.96 -17.98 -7.04
CA THR A 120 -5.18 -19.33 -6.51
C THR A 120 -6.59 -19.43 -5.94
N ALA A 121 -7.43 -20.30 -6.49
CA ALA A 121 -8.81 -20.49 -6.07
C ALA A 121 -8.90 -20.92 -4.58
N LEU A 122 -9.15 -19.97 -3.69
CA LEU A 122 -9.65 -20.21 -2.33
C LEU A 122 -10.86 -19.31 -2.10
N ASN A 123 -11.84 -19.85 -1.38
CA ASN A 123 -13.21 -19.36 -1.21
C ASN A 123 -13.41 -17.83 -1.33
N PRO A 124 -14.34 -17.34 -2.18
CA PRO A 124 -14.55 -15.90 -2.44
C PRO A 124 -14.95 -15.05 -1.23
N ILE A 125 -15.45 -15.67 -0.14
CA ILE A 125 -16.04 -14.95 1.00
C ILE A 125 -15.00 -14.63 2.09
N GLU A 126 -13.91 -15.38 2.19
CA GLU A 126 -12.83 -15.12 3.17
C GLU A 126 -11.64 -14.34 2.59
N ARG A 127 -11.63 -14.10 1.26
CA ARG A 127 -10.49 -13.50 0.53
C ARG A 127 -10.74 -12.09 -0.02
N LEU A 128 -11.76 -11.43 0.53
CA LEU A 128 -12.08 -10.01 0.30
C LEU A 128 -12.16 -9.26 1.64
N THR A 129 -11.24 -9.57 2.57
CA THR A 129 -10.95 -8.70 3.72
C THR A 129 -10.26 -7.45 3.16
N ARG A 130 -11.09 -6.60 2.55
CA ARG A 130 -10.71 -5.39 1.83
C ARG A 130 -9.89 -4.50 2.75
N CYS A 131 -9.18 -3.56 2.12
CA CYS A 131 -8.38 -2.45 2.64
C CYS A 131 -9.12 -1.51 3.59
N VAL A 132 -9.99 -2.05 4.41
CA VAL A 132 -11.13 -1.40 5.02
C VAL A 132 -11.31 -1.99 6.40
N THR A 133 -11.18 -1.17 7.45
CA THR A 133 -11.65 -1.54 8.78
C THR A 133 -13.09 -1.07 8.92
N VAL A 134 -14.00 -2.00 9.21
CA VAL A 134 -15.39 -1.65 9.53
C VAL A 134 -15.52 -1.61 11.04
N LEU A 135 -15.84 -0.43 11.57
CA LEU A 135 -16.11 -0.21 12.97
C LEU A 135 -17.62 -0.15 13.17
N THR A 136 -18.14 -1.00 14.04
CA THR A 136 -19.53 -0.97 14.48
C THR A 136 -19.56 -0.91 16.00
N TRP A 137 -20.52 -0.19 16.55
CA TRP A 137 -20.67 -0.05 18.00
C TRP A 137 -22.13 -0.03 18.41
N ASP A 138 -22.40 -0.35 19.67
CA ASP A 138 -23.75 -0.23 20.23
C ASP A 138 -24.05 1.23 20.58
N PRO A 139 -25.28 1.72 20.29
CA PRO A 139 -25.68 3.07 20.64
C PRO A 139 -25.63 3.32 22.15
N ASN A 140 -24.98 4.41 22.55
CA ASN A 140 -25.14 4.96 23.88
C ASN A 140 -26.60 5.41 24.09
N GLN A 141 -27.23 4.94 25.16
CA GLN A 141 -28.64 5.17 25.48
C GLN A 141 -28.94 6.57 26.02
N ASP A 142 -27.91 7.34 26.39
CA ASP A 142 -28.09 8.72 26.82
C ASP A 142 -28.62 9.57 25.66
N SER A 143 -29.81 10.15 25.85
CA SER A 143 -30.48 11.05 24.90
C SER A 143 -29.67 12.31 24.59
N CYS A 144 -28.72 12.69 25.45
CA CYS A 144 -27.88 13.86 25.26
C CYS A 144 -26.78 13.65 24.21
N VAL A 145 -26.49 12.42 23.77
CA VAL A 145 -25.45 12.19 22.73
C VAL A 145 -25.92 12.72 21.37
N LEU A 146 -25.15 13.63 20.79
CA LEU A 146 -25.43 14.30 19.52
C LEU A 146 -24.63 13.69 18.34
N PHE A 147 -23.36 13.34 18.57
CA PHE A 147 -22.51 12.63 17.62
C PHE A 147 -21.42 11.81 18.32
N TYR A 148 -20.83 10.89 17.57
CA TYR A 148 -19.66 10.11 17.95
C TYR A 148 -18.43 10.68 17.25
N ARG A 149 -17.28 10.65 17.91
CA ARG A 149 -15.98 10.90 17.29
C ARG A 149 -15.20 9.61 17.18
N ILE A 150 -14.68 9.34 15.99
CA ILE A 150 -13.84 8.19 15.71
C ILE A 150 -12.40 8.66 15.61
N TYR A 151 -11.55 8.06 16.44
CA TYR A 151 -10.13 8.29 16.47
C TYR A 151 -9.39 7.09 15.89
N ARG A 152 -8.30 7.36 15.18
CA ARG A 152 -7.34 6.36 14.73
C ARG A 152 -5.96 6.79 15.17
N ASN A 153 -5.26 5.93 15.91
CA ASN A 153 -3.95 6.21 16.49
C ASN A 153 -3.96 7.57 17.25
N GLY A 154 -5.05 7.87 17.97
CA GLY A 154 -5.26 9.11 18.72
C GLY A 154 -5.72 10.33 17.92
N ILE A 155 -5.75 10.27 16.58
CA ILE A 155 -6.14 11.37 15.69
C ILE A 155 -7.62 11.24 15.31
N LEU A 156 -8.38 12.35 15.39
CA LEU A 156 -9.79 12.39 14.95
C LEU A 156 -9.86 12.19 13.43
N ILE A 157 -10.55 11.14 12.99
CA ILE A 157 -10.70 10.82 11.56
C ILE A 157 -12.15 10.91 11.07
N ALA A 158 -13.14 10.87 11.96
CA ALA A 158 -14.53 11.05 11.59
C ALA A 158 -15.39 11.59 12.73
N THR A 159 -16.45 12.31 12.38
CA THR A 159 -17.55 12.67 13.27
C THR A 159 -18.83 12.09 12.70
N ILE A 160 -19.50 11.23 13.48
CA ILE A 160 -20.64 10.43 13.03
C ILE A 160 -21.89 10.89 13.79
N PRO A 161 -22.94 11.39 13.12
CA PRO A 161 -24.14 11.86 13.80
C PRO A 161 -24.85 10.72 14.54
N ARG A 162 -25.58 11.04 15.61
CA ARG A 162 -26.48 10.08 16.26
C ARG A 162 -27.41 9.45 15.22
N GLY A 163 -27.65 8.14 15.33
CA GLY A 163 -28.45 7.37 14.38
C GLY A 163 -27.62 6.60 13.35
N GLN A 164 -26.29 6.81 13.32
CA GLN A 164 -25.35 5.97 12.58
C GLN A 164 -24.39 5.30 13.55
N TYR A 165 -24.25 3.98 13.42
CA TYR A 165 -23.47 3.13 14.35
C TYR A 165 -22.42 2.28 13.62
N ARG A 166 -21.99 2.79 12.46
CA ARG A 166 -21.05 2.13 11.56
C ARG A 166 -20.15 3.17 10.92
N TYR A 167 -18.86 2.89 10.90
CA TYR A 167 -17.86 3.66 10.18
C TYR A 167 -16.95 2.74 9.39
N VAL A 168 -16.45 3.22 8.25
CA VAL A 168 -15.66 2.46 7.29
C VAL A 168 -14.36 3.22 7.05
N ASP A 169 -13.26 2.75 7.64
CA ASP A 169 -11.94 3.32 7.40
C ASP A 169 -11.26 2.60 6.22
N SER A 170 -11.05 3.30 5.11
CA SER A 170 -10.48 2.75 3.86
C SER A 170 -8.96 2.61 3.86
N LEU A 171 -8.32 2.71 5.03
CA LEU A 171 -6.86 2.69 5.14
C LEU A 171 -6.31 1.35 5.73
N GLY A 172 -7.11 0.30 5.97
CA GLY A 172 -6.60 -1.06 6.30
C GLY A 172 -6.27 -1.37 7.78
N GLN A 173 -5.69 -2.56 8.01
CA GLN A 173 -5.50 -3.27 9.30
C GLN A 173 -4.31 -2.76 10.16
N ASN A 174 -4.13 -3.29 11.39
CA ASN A 174 -3.08 -2.94 12.38
C ASN A 174 -3.15 -1.50 12.94
N ARG A 175 -4.34 -1.07 13.36
CA ARG A 175 -4.55 0.26 13.97
C ARG A 175 -5.31 0.18 15.26
N THR A 176 -5.01 1.12 16.15
CA THR A 176 -5.83 1.37 17.31
C THR A 176 -6.91 2.38 16.94
N TYR A 177 -8.15 2.03 17.21
CA TYR A 177 -9.27 2.93 17.07
C TYR A 177 -9.88 3.21 18.44
N GLU A 178 -10.36 4.43 18.63
CA GLU A 178 -11.12 4.80 19.81
C GLU A 178 -12.39 5.54 19.39
N ILE A 179 -13.42 5.44 20.20
CA ILE A 179 -14.67 6.18 20.03
C ILE A 179 -14.96 7.00 21.29
N SER A 180 -15.44 8.22 21.11
CA SER A 180 -16.04 9.01 22.18
C SER A 180 -17.41 9.54 21.77
N THR A 181 -18.21 9.92 22.75
CA THR A 181 -19.49 10.60 22.55
C THR A 181 -19.32 12.09 22.75
N ILE A 182 -20.11 12.88 22.02
CA ILE A 182 -20.23 14.32 22.22
C ILE A 182 -21.68 14.62 22.54
N ASN A 183 -21.92 15.31 23.65
CA ASN A 183 -23.28 15.64 24.08
C ASN A 183 -23.82 16.93 23.44
N VAL A 184 -25.10 17.22 23.65
CA VAL A 184 -25.79 18.43 23.16
C VAL A 184 -25.16 19.74 23.63
N TYR A 185 -24.34 19.71 24.69
CA TYR A 185 -23.62 20.87 25.21
C TYR A 185 -22.19 20.97 24.66
N GLY A 186 -21.77 20.04 23.79
CA GLY A 186 -20.45 20.03 23.16
C GLY A 186 -19.33 19.39 23.99
N PHE A 187 -19.65 18.77 25.13
CA PHE A 187 -18.64 18.07 25.94
C PHE A 187 -18.37 16.67 25.37
N GLU A 188 -17.08 16.32 25.33
CA GLU A 188 -16.60 15.00 24.94
C GLU A 188 -16.49 14.09 26.16
N GLY A 189 -17.04 12.87 26.03
CA GLY A 189 -16.85 11.81 27.02
C GLY A 189 -15.51 11.09 26.88
N ASP A 190 -15.29 10.07 27.70
CA ASP A 190 -14.08 9.26 27.63
C ASP A 190 -13.93 8.59 26.27
N ARG A 191 -12.67 8.42 25.84
CA ARG A 191 -12.32 7.64 24.66
C ARG A 191 -12.25 6.17 25.02
N ILE A 192 -12.97 5.35 24.27
CA ILE A 192 -13.08 3.92 24.49
C ILE A 192 -12.41 3.21 23.31
N PRO A 193 -11.43 2.31 23.52
CA PRO A 193 -10.84 1.52 22.44
C PRO A 193 -11.88 0.62 21.75
N PHE A 194 -11.81 0.52 20.42
CA PHE A 194 -12.51 -0.53 19.69
C PHE A 194 -11.80 -1.87 19.91
N VAL A 195 -12.56 -2.90 20.25
CA VAL A 195 -12.11 -4.28 20.13
C VAL A 195 -12.44 -4.73 18.71
N ILE A 196 -11.44 -4.74 17.84
CA ILE A 196 -11.58 -5.29 16.49
C ILE A 196 -11.44 -6.80 16.62
N ASN A 197 -12.55 -7.53 16.42
CA ASN A 197 -12.53 -8.99 16.32
C ASN A 197 -12.08 -9.44 14.93
#